data_AF-Q4JBD8-F1
#
_entry.id   AF-Q4JBD8-F1
#
_cell.length_a   1.000
_cell.length_b   1.000
_cell.length_c   1.000
_cell.angle_alpha   90.00
_cell.angle_beta   90.00
_cell.angle_gamma   90.00
#
_symmetry.space_group_name_H-M   'P 1'
#
loop_
_entity.id
_entity.type
_entity.pdbx_description
1 polymer ?
#
loop_
_entity_poly.entity_id
_entity_poly.type
_entity_poly.pdbx_seq_one_letter_code
_entity_poly.pdbx_strand_id
1 'polypeptide(L)' 'MKIRVYKSGNHVTYYLNVPIDVVRALGISENDEFVLSVENKDGDVMLCYKRVKKG' A
#
# COMPACT_ATOMS: atom_id res chain seq x y z
N MET A 1 1.30 -12.94 2.86
CA MET A 1 1.52 -11.66 3.57
C MET A 1 0.38 -11.47 4.58
N LYS A 2 0.65 -11.00 5.80
CA LYS A 2 -0.39 -10.77 6.83
C LYS A 2 -0.62 -9.27 6.98
N ILE A 3 -1.89 -8.85 7.03
CA ILE A 3 -2.26 -7.45 7.31
C ILE A 3 -1.77 -7.09 8.72
N ARG A 4 -1.03 -5.99 8.83
CA ARG A 4 -0.65 -5.43 10.14
C ARG A 4 -1.77 -4.55 10.67
N VAL A 5 -2.00 -4.62 11.97
CA VAL A 5 -3.04 -3.86 12.64
C VAL A 5 -2.38 -2.98 13.70
N TYR A 6 -2.66 -1.70 13.66
CA TYR A 6 -2.27 -0.73 14.67
C TYR A 6 -3.53 -0.18 15.35
N LYS A 7 -3.48 -0.04 16.68
CA LYS A 7 -4.58 0.50 17.48
C LYS A 7 -4.10 1.71 18.26
N SER A 8 -4.80 2.83 18.15
CA SER A 8 -4.51 4.06 18.88
C SER A 8 -5.81 4.70 19.36
N GLY A 9 -6.06 4.66 20.67
CA GLY A 9 -7.35 5.04 21.25
C GLY A 9 -8.49 4.21 20.64
N ASN A 10 -9.52 4.88 20.12
CA ASN A 10 -10.65 4.26 19.43
C ASN A 10 -10.41 4.01 17.93
N HIS A 11 -9.22 4.31 17.41
CA HIS A 11 -8.89 4.13 16.00
C HIS A 11 -8.13 2.82 15.77
N VAL A 12 -8.53 2.09 14.73
CA VAL A 12 -7.84 0.90 14.23
C VAL A 12 -7.41 1.16 12.80
N THR A 13 -6.11 1.04 12.54
CA THR A 13 -5.53 1.23 11.20
C THR A 13 -4.94 -0.08 10.70
N TYR A 14 -5.24 -0.42 9.45
CA TYR A 14 -4.75 -1.63 8.79
C TYR A 14 -3.68 -1.24 7.76
N TYR A 15 -2.57 -1.97 7.77
CA TYR A 15 -1.42 -1.72 6.90
C TYR A 15 -1.04 -2.95 6.10
N LEU A 16 -0.65 -2.72 4.85
CA LEU A 16 -0.03 -3.69 3.97
C LEU A 16 1.48 -3.43 3.93
N ASN A 17 2.25 -4.35 4.51
CA ASN A 17 3.71 -4.36 4.39
C ASN A 17 4.17 -4.61 2.94
N VAL A 18 4.91 -3.68 2.35
CA VAL A 18 5.63 -3.94 1.10
C VAL A 18 6.93 -4.70 1.41
N PRO A 19 7.20 -5.86 0.80
CA PRO A 19 8.46 -6.59 0.97
C PRO A 19 9.69 -5.73 0.61
N ILE A 20 10.79 -5.89 1.36
CA ILE A 20 11.99 -5.03 1.23
C ILE A 20 12.69 -5.18 -0.13
N ASP A 21 12.64 -6.37 -0.72
CA ASP A 21 13.13 -6.66 -2.07
C ASP A 21 12.34 -5.88 -3.13
N VAL A 22 11.01 -5.78 -3.00
CA VAL A 22 10.16 -4.95 -3.88
C VAL A 22 10.47 -3.47 -3.71
N VAL A 23 10.59 -2.99 -2.47
CA VAL A 23 10.95 -1.59 -2.17
C VAL A 23 12.27 -1.22 -2.84
N ARG A 24 13.30 -2.06 -2.71
CA ARG A 24 14.62 -1.84 -3.30
C ARG A 24 14.60 -1.92 -4.83
N ALA A 25 13.97 -2.95 -5.39
CA ALA A 25 13.92 -3.16 -6.84
C ALA A 25 13.19 -2.02 -7.57
N LEU A 26 12.17 -1.44 -6.95
CA LEU A 26 11.40 -0.33 -7.52
C LEU A 26 11.93 1.05 -7.09
N GLY A 27 12.96 1.13 -6.25
CA GLY A 27 13.44 2.40 -5.70
C GLY A 27 12.32 3.18 -5.02
N ILE A 28 11.52 2.51 -4.19
CA ILE A 28 10.49 3.15 -3.36
C ILE A 28 11.17 3.76 -2.14
N SER A 29 10.81 4.99 -1.80
CA SER A 29 11.22 5.67 -0.58
C SER A 29 10.01 6.17 0.21
N GLU A 30 10.24 6.57 1.46
CA GLU A 30 9.20 7.18 2.30
C GLU A 30 8.68 8.53 1.78
N ASN A 31 9.41 9.16 0.85
CA ASN A 31 9.03 10.42 0.21
C ASN A 31 8.17 10.22 -1.06
N ASP A 32 7.99 8.97 -1.51
CA ASP A 32 7.12 8.67 -2.65
C ASP A 32 5.65 8.81 -2.26
N GLU A 33 4.88 9.44 -3.13
CA GLU A 33 3.43 9.55 -2.99
C GLU A 33 2.73 8.51 -3.86
N PHE A 34 1.68 7.89 -3.33
CA PHE A 34 0.88 6.89 -4.02
C PHE A 34 -0.60 7.24 -3.95
N VAL A 35 -1.32 7.05 -5.05
CA VAL A 35 -2.79 7.10 -5.09
C VAL A 35 -3.32 5.67 -5.04
N LEU A 36 -4.23 5.41 -4.11
CA LEU A 36 -4.95 4.14 -4.01
C LEU A 36 -6.19 4.17 -4.92
N SER A 37 -6.32 3.16 -5.77
CA SER A 37 -7.58 2.79 -6.42
C SER A 37 -8.05 1.42 -5.92
N VAL A 38 -9.38 1.24 -5.86
CA VAL A 38 -10.01 -0.05 -5.57
C VAL A 38 -10.63 -0.57 -6.86
N GLU A 39 -10.21 -1.76 -7.26
CA GLU A 39 -10.71 -2.44 -8.45
C GLU A 39 -11.33 -3.78 -8.05
N ASN A 40 -12.27 -4.26 -8.86
CA ASN A 40 -12.83 -5.61 -8.72
C ASN A 40 -12.54 -6.37 -10.01
N LYS A 41 -11.86 -7.51 -9.90
CA LYS A 41 -11.50 -8.33 -11.04
C LYS A 41 -11.77 -9.79 -10.71
N ASP A 42 -12.60 -10.46 -11.52
CA ASP A 42 -12.92 -11.88 -11.37
C ASP A 42 -13.47 -12.27 -9.99
N GLY A 43 -14.15 -11.33 -9.31
CA GLY A 43 -14.67 -11.49 -7.96
C GLY A 43 -13.67 -11.14 -6.84
N ASP A 44 -12.42 -10.84 -7.19
CA ASP A 44 -11.40 -10.42 -6.25
C ASP A 44 -11.34 -8.89 -6.11
N VAL A 45 -11.30 -8.43 -4.87
CA VAL A 45 -11.04 -7.02 -4.55
C VAL A 45 -9.54 -6.76 -4.64
N MET A 46 -9.17 -5.79 -5.46
CA MET A 46 -7.78 -5.37 -5.67
C MET A 46 -7.54 -3.96 -5.13
N LEU A 47 -6.50 -3.81 -4.30
CA LEU A 47 -6.01 -2.52 -3.81
C LEU A 47 -4.78 -2.12 -4.62
N CYS A 48 -4.96 -1.17 -5.54
CA CYS A 48 -3.94 -0.77 -6.50
C CYS A 48 -3.28 0.55 -6.07
N TYR A 49 -1.99 0.49 -5.71
CA TYR A 49 -1.21 1.67 -5.30
C TYR A 49 -0.36 2.17 -6.47
N LYS A 50 -0.78 3.28 -7.10
CA LYS A 50 -0.06 3.88 -8.23
C LYS A 50 0.86 5.00 -7.74
N ARG A 51 2.17 4.87 -8.00
CA ARG A 51 3.13 5.94 -7.68
C ARG A 51 2.83 7.21 -8.49
N VAL A 52 2.76 8.34 -7.81
CA VAL A 52 2.63 9.66 -8.44
C VAL A 52 4.02 10.10 -8.92
N LYS A 53 4.17 10.37 -10.21
CA LYS A 53 5.38 11.03 -10.71
C LYS A 53 5.20 12.53 -10.47
N LYS A 54 6.08 13.14 -9.68
CA LYS A 54 6.18 14.61 -9.64
C LYS A 54 6.58 15.06 -11.05
N GLY A 55 5.71 15.83 -11.68
CA GLY A 55 5.93 16.43 -13.00
C GLY A 55 6.95 17.56 -12.95
#